data_AF-A0A8S0SJK4-F1
#
_entry.id   AF-A0A8S0SJK4-F1
#
_cell.length_a   1.000
_cell.length_b   1.000
_cell.length_c   1.000
_cell.angle_alpha   90.00
_cell.angle_beta   90.00
_cell.angle_gamma   90.00
#
_symmetry.space_group_name_H-M   'P 1'
#
loop_
_entity.id
_entity.type
_entity.pdbx_description
1 polymer ?
#
loop_
_entity_poly.entity_id
_entity_poly.type
_entity_poly.pdbx_seq_one_letter_code
_entity_poly.pdbx_strand_id
1 'polypeptide(L)'
;MEEEKSVQFSSGPIHHAEENGHGWQKVTYAKKQRKNKTTADSFGVASNGSSAVPEKNNVFKNLEKNAEARRRTLEAQRAAAAIYDEDDVPVRSKKRWGGEDEDEDDEGNDADGNLKENVSDEAKKKEKPKKVKKPKVTVAEAAAKIDAADLAAFLSNVLVSYEGQQEIQLMRFADYFGRAFSAVSASQFPWLKLFRESTVEKIADVPVSYISETVYKTSVDWINHCSYDALGSFVLWSLDGILADLTTQQLGSKVSKKGGQPTSSKSQVAIFLVLAMVLRRKPDVVINLLPSLRENKYQGQDKLPVIAWMVVQASRGDLAVGLYLWAHHILPMLRGKLGSNPQSRDLVLQVVERILSAPKAHGILVNSAVRKGERLISPASLDTLLHVTFPASSARVKATERFESIYPTLKEVALAGAPGSKAMKQVSQQIQAIAVKSAEEGIPELAEEAISIFVWCLTQNPDCYRQWVSCSWYFAFHQVVHL
;
A
#
# COMPACT_ATOMS: atom_id res chain seq x y z
N MET A 1 67.59 6.31 23.43
CA MET A 1 67.14 6.98 22.19
C MET A 1 65.89 6.26 21.69
N GLU A 2 64.71 6.36 22.31
CA GLU A 2 64.05 7.47 23.05
C GLU A 2 63.78 8.71 22.19
N GLU A 3 62.78 9.57 22.49
CA GLU A 3 61.55 9.44 23.33
C GLU A 3 60.33 9.49 22.35
N GLU A 4 59.04 9.43 22.69
CA GLU A 4 58.22 9.53 23.92
C GLU A 4 57.20 8.35 23.94
N LYS A 5 56.23 8.17 24.85
CA LYS A 5 56.03 8.44 26.30
C LYS A 5 54.52 8.30 26.58
N SER A 6 54.16 7.40 27.47
CA SER A 6 52.79 7.08 27.89
C SER A 6 52.38 7.83 29.17
N VAL A 7 51.08 7.78 29.56
CA VAL A 7 50.61 7.53 30.96
C VAL A 7 49.08 7.31 30.99
N GLN A 8 48.59 6.55 31.98
CA GLN A 8 47.23 6.03 32.11
C GLN A 8 46.72 6.15 33.57
N PHE A 9 45.44 6.50 33.77
CA PHE A 9 44.51 6.29 34.93
C PHE A 9 44.95 6.40 36.41
N SER A 10 44.09 7.03 37.27
CA SER A 10 43.34 6.30 38.32
C SER A 10 42.13 7.07 38.94
N SER A 11 41.24 6.30 39.57
CA SER A 11 40.02 6.55 40.41
C SER A 11 40.05 7.68 41.48
N GLY A 12 38.96 8.17 42.10
CA GLY A 12 37.50 7.85 42.19
C GLY A 12 36.77 9.02 42.94
N PRO A 13 35.65 8.89 43.71
CA PRO A 13 34.80 7.74 44.08
C PRO A 13 33.26 7.97 43.86
N ILE A 14 32.41 7.12 44.48
CA ILE A 14 30.94 6.99 44.31
C ILE A 14 30.15 7.70 45.43
N HIS A 15 28.94 8.20 45.13
CA HIS A 15 27.85 8.37 46.12
C HIS A 15 26.47 8.06 45.50
N HIS A 16 25.62 7.32 46.23
CA HIS A 16 24.22 7.04 45.91
C HIS A 16 23.27 8.10 46.50
N ALA A 17 22.20 8.46 45.77
CA ALA A 17 20.93 8.95 46.34
C ALA A 17 19.77 8.87 45.31
N GLU A 18 18.98 7.81 45.45
CA GLU A 18 17.52 7.65 45.24
C GLU A 18 16.75 8.32 44.07
N GLU A 19 15.93 7.47 43.43
CA GLU A 19 14.87 7.84 42.49
C GLU A 19 13.69 8.55 43.19
N ASN A 20 12.99 9.44 42.49
CA ASN A 20 11.54 9.62 42.70
C ASN A 20 10.84 10.40 41.56
N GLY A 21 9.61 10.00 41.23
CA GLY A 21 8.61 10.92 40.67
C GLY A 21 8.37 10.93 39.14
N HIS A 22 7.84 9.84 38.57
CA HIS A 22 7.04 9.95 37.35
C HIS A 22 5.66 10.55 37.67
N GLY A 23 5.41 11.80 37.25
CA GLY A 23 4.13 12.47 37.43
C GLY A 23 3.80 13.44 36.29
N TRP A 24 2.61 13.30 35.70
CA TRP A 24 2.16 14.15 34.60
C TRP A 24 1.97 15.61 35.07
N GLN A 25 2.77 16.53 34.53
CA GLN A 25 2.77 17.93 34.97
C GLN A 25 1.73 18.76 34.21
N LYS A 26 0.78 19.33 34.94
CA LYS A 26 -0.39 20.04 34.40
C LYS A 26 -0.03 21.48 33.99
N VAL A 27 0.19 21.72 32.70
CA VAL A 27 0.54 23.06 32.17
C VAL A 27 -0.70 23.96 32.06
N THR A 28 -0.87 24.88 33.00
CA THR A 28 -1.90 25.94 32.95
C THR A 28 -1.32 27.24 32.38
N TYR A 29 -1.81 27.68 31.22
CA TYR A 29 -1.43 28.98 30.64
C TYR A 29 -2.22 30.14 31.27
N ALA A 30 -1.51 31.15 31.77
CA ALA A 30 -2.10 32.38 32.28
C ALA A 30 -2.60 33.29 31.14
N LYS A 31 -3.90 33.60 31.14
CA LYS A 31 -4.60 34.42 30.13
C LYS A 31 -4.22 35.90 30.24
N LYS A 32 -3.22 36.35 29.47
CA LYS A 32 -2.78 37.76 29.47
C LYS A 32 -3.56 38.61 28.47
N GLN A 33 -4.56 39.35 28.94
CA GLN A 33 -5.13 40.46 28.18
C GLN A 33 -4.06 41.55 27.95
N ARG A 34 -4.03 42.15 26.74
CA ARG A 34 -3.35 43.44 26.53
C ARG A 34 -4.25 44.37 25.73
N LYS A 35 -4.27 45.62 26.16
CA LYS A 35 -5.29 46.65 25.88
C LYS A 35 -4.85 47.54 24.71
N ASN A 36 -5.76 47.89 23.80
CA ASN A 36 -5.50 48.86 22.74
C ASN A 36 -5.28 50.27 23.31
N LYS A 37 -4.39 51.06 22.69
CA LYS A 37 -4.47 52.52 22.69
C LYS A 37 -3.85 53.08 21.39
N THR A 38 -4.42 54.17 20.90
CA THR A 38 -4.27 54.72 19.53
C THR A 38 -3.77 56.17 19.58
N THR A 39 -2.91 56.56 18.63
CA THR A 39 -2.64 57.90 18.03
C THR A 39 -1.48 57.70 17.02
N ALA A 40 -1.57 57.99 15.73
CA ALA A 40 -1.67 59.32 15.07
C ALA A 40 -0.46 60.23 15.39
N ASP A 41 0.24 60.93 14.47
CA ASP A 41 0.29 60.93 12.99
C ASP A 41 1.50 61.81 12.56
N SER A 42 2.01 61.92 11.31
CA SER A 42 1.75 61.30 9.99
C SER A 42 3.01 61.49 9.09
N PHE A 43 3.07 60.89 7.88
CA PHE A 43 4.02 61.28 6.80
C PHE A 43 3.38 61.09 5.41
N GLY A 44 3.69 61.99 4.47
CA GLY A 44 3.16 61.97 3.10
C GLY A 44 4.18 61.64 2.01
N VAL A 45 3.65 61.49 0.78
CA VAL A 45 4.36 61.44 -0.53
C VAL A 45 5.00 60.09 -0.95
N ALA A 46 4.12 59.22 -1.45
CA ALA A 46 4.14 58.57 -2.78
C ALA A 46 5.43 58.00 -3.42
N SER A 47 5.39 56.70 -3.79
CA SER A 47 5.37 56.26 -5.21
C SER A 47 4.84 54.81 -5.34
N ASN A 48 4.37 54.42 -6.53
CA ASN A 48 3.50 53.25 -6.78
C ASN A 48 4.22 51.90 -7.07
N GLY A 49 3.59 50.80 -6.66
CA GLY A 49 3.90 49.43 -7.12
C GLY A 49 2.99 48.38 -6.46
N SER A 50 2.04 47.81 -7.22
CA SER A 50 0.89 47.05 -6.66
C SER A 50 1.25 45.71 -6.00
N SER A 51 0.55 45.38 -4.91
CA SER A 51 0.50 44.03 -4.30
C SER A 51 -0.92 43.71 -3.82
N ALA A 52 -1.43 42.55 -4.20
CA ALA A 52 -2.67 42.00 -3.67
C ALA A 52 -2.36 40.88 -2.65
N VAL A 53 -2.49 41.18 -1.36
CA VAL A 53 -2.28 40.22 -0.27
C VAL A 53 -3.64 39.67 0.17
N PRO A 54 -3.86 38.34 0.22
CA PRO A 54 -5.14 37.77 0.64
C PRO A 54 -5.32 37.84 2.16
N GLU A 55 -6.52 38.22 2.60
CA GLU A 55 -6.88 38.40 4.01
C GLU A 55 -6.83 37.10 4.82
N LYS A 56 -6.16 37.14 5.98
CA LYS A 56 -6.10 36.01 6.93
C LYS A 56 -7.41 35.71 7.69
N ASN A 57 -8.48 36.48 7.47
CA ASN A 57 -9.75 36.34 8.20
C ASN A 57 -10.75 35.34 7.58
N ASN A 58 -10.54 34.88 6.34
CA ASN A 58 -11.50 33.99 5.66
C ASN A 58 -11.35 32.50 6.03
N VAL A 59 -10.19 32.09 6.57
CA VAL A 59 -9.93 30.68 6.92
C VAL A 59 -10.83 30.19 8.06
N PHE A 60 -10.98 30.98 9.13
CA PHE A 60 -11.82 30.61 10.27
C PHE A 60 -13.32 30.58 9.92
N LYS A 61 -13.81 31.55 9.12
CA LYS A 61 -15.19 31.54 8.62
C LYS A 61 -15.50 30.32 7.75
N ASN A 62 -14.57 29.91 6.89
CA ASN A 62 -14.73 28.71 6.07
C ASN A 62 -14.70 27.42 6.90
N LEU A 63 -13.84 27.37 7.94
CA LEU A 63 -13.79 26.24 8.87
C LEU A 63 -15.09 26.12 9.69
N GLU A 64 -15.61 27.23 10.20
CA GLU A 64 -16.85 27.28 10.97
C GLU A 64 -18.08 26.93 10.12
N LYS A 65 -18.16 27.46 8.89
CA LYS A 65 -19.21 27.07 7.90
C LYS A 65 -19.18 25.57 7.57
N ASN A 66 -17.99 24.95 7.50
CA ASN A 66 -17.84 23.52 7.25
C ASN A 66 -18.21 22.68 8.49
N ALA A 67 -17.87 23.14 9.70
CA ALA A 67 -18.31 22.52 10.95
C ALA A 67 -19.84 22.58 11.12
N GLU A 68 -20.47 23.71 10.78
CA GLU A 68 -21.92 23.87 10.84
C GLU A 68 -22.65 23.02 9.78
N ALA A 69 -22.10 22.92 8.56
CA ALA A 69 -22.59 21.99 7.55
C ALA A 69 -22.54 20.52 8.00
N ARG A 70 -21.46 20.10 8.67
CA ARG A 70 -21.35 18.76 9.29
C ARG A 70 -22.37 18.54 10.39
N ARG A 71 -22.60 19.53 11.27
CA ARG A 71 -23.63 19.45 12.33
C ARG A 71 -25.02 19.28 11.71
N ARG A 72 -25.36 20.09 10.72
CA ARG A 72 -26.64 20.04 9.99
C ARG A 72 -26.85 18.70 9.27
N THR A 73 -25.78 18.11 8.74
CA THR A 73 -25.83 16.79 8.08
C THR A 73 -26.09 15.66 9.09
N LEU A 74 -25.41 15.67 10.25
CA LEU A 74 -25.65 14.71 11.33
C LEU A 74 -27.04 14.85 11.94
N GLU A 75 -27.52 16.09 12.10
CA GLU A 75 -28.86 16.39 12.61
C GLU A 75 -29.96 15.95 11.64
N ALA A 76 -29.77 16.17 10.33
CA ALA A 76 -30.67 15.66 9.28
C ALA A 76 -30.67 14.12 9.21
N GLN A 77 -29.50 13.47 9.36
CA GLN A 77 -29.43 12.00 9.44
C GLN A 77 -30.14 11.46 10.69
N ARG A 78 -30.06 12.17 11.82
CA ARG A 78 -30.75 11.81 13.06
C ARG A 78 -32.27 12.01 12.98
N ALA A 79 -32.71 13.09 12.34
CA ALA A 79 -34.13 13.34 12.07
C ALA A 79 -34.70 12.31 11.09
N ALA A 80 -33.97 11.99 10.01
CA ALA A 80 -34.36 10.94 9.07
C ALA A 80 -34.46 9.56 9.74
N ALA A 81 -33.61 9.25 10.73
CA ALA A 81 -33.71 8.02 11.51
C ALA A 81 -34.92 8.01 12.48
N ALA A 82 -35.36 9.17 12.96
CA ALA A 82 -36.53 9.28 13.86
C ALA A 82 -37.88 9.15 13.12
N ILE A 83 -37.92 9.43 11.81
CA ILE A 83 -39.14 9.34 10.98
C ILE A 83 -39.53 7.89 10.64
N TYR A 84 -38.63 6.92 10.86
CA TYR A 84 -38.90 5.48 10.61
C TYR A 84 -39.37 4.70 11.86
N ASP A 85 -39.72 5.38 12.95
CA ASP A 85 -40.11 4.77 14.24
C ASP A 85 -41.56 5.14 14.68
N GLU A 86 -42.35 5.75 13.79
CA GLU A 86 -43.78 6.05 13.99
C GLU A 86 -44.66 5.36 12.92
N ASP A 87 -45.08 4.12 13.22
CA ASP A 87 -46.41 3.57 12.87
C ASP A 87 -46.65 2.27 13.69
N ASP A 88 -47.40 2.43 14.80
CA ASP A 88 -48.31 1.51 15.54
C ASP A 88 -48.16 -0.05 15.42
N VAL A 89 -48.22 -0.93 16.44
CA VAL A 89 -48.96 -1.03 17.73
C VAL A 89 -48.34 -2.20 18.59
N PRO A 90 -48.71 -2.52 19.86
CA PRO A 90 -49.11 -1.76 21.05
C PRO A 90 -48.20 -1.95 22.29
N VAL A 91 -48.41 -1.07 23.28
CA VAL A 91 -47.84 -1.04 24.64
C VAL A 91 -48.07 -2.32 25.49
N ARG A 92 -47.06 -2.75 26.28
CA ARG A 92 -47.32 -3.35 27.62
C ARG A 92 -46.23 -3.15 28.70
N SER A 93 -46.64 -2.47 29.77
CA SER A 93 -46.12 -2.50 31.16
C SER A 93 -44.62 -2.28 31.45
N LYS A 94 -44.31 -1.01 31.73
CA LYS A 94 -43.29 -0.46 32.63
C LYS A 94 -43.22 -1.17 34.01
N LYS A 95 -42.03 -1.62 34.44
CA LYS A 95 -41.65 -1.74 35.87
C LYS A 95 -40.15 -1.42 36.05
N ARG A 96 -39.78 -0.87 37.20
CA ARG A 96 -38.50 -0.16 37.48
C ARG A 96 -37.99 -0.55 38.87
N TRP A 97 -36.65 -0.46 39.05
CA TRP A 97 -35.86 -0.45 40.30
C TRP A 97 -35.25 -1.76 40.82
N GLY A 98 -34.05 -1.64 41.40
CA GLY A 98 -33.19 -2.69 42.00
C GLY A 98 -32.27 -3.38 40.99
N GLY A 99 -30.95 -3.18 40.96
CA GLY A 99 -30.10 -2.31 41.79
C GLY A 99 -29.53 -3.00 43.01
N GLU A 100 -28.42 -3.73 42.82
CA GLU A 100 -27.36 -3.99 43.80
C GLU A 100 -26.14 -4.53 43.04
N ASP A 101 -24.99 -3.96 43.36
CA ASP A 101 -23.67 -4.34 42.84
C ASP A 101 -23.07 -5.41 43.76
N GLU A 102 -22.26 -6.34 43.23
CA GLU A 102 -21.13 -6.93 43.96
C GLU A 102 -20.17 -7.58 42.96
N ASP A 103 -18.87 -7.33 43.18
CA ASP A 103 -17.75 -7.61 42.26
C ASP A 103 -17.10 -8.98 42.52
N GLU A 104 -15.87 -9.15 42.02
CA GLU A 104 -14.87 -10.20 42.32
C GLU A 104 -14.91 -11.49 41.46
N ASP A 105 -14.12 -11.52 40.38
CA ASP A 105 -12.69 -11.89 40.38
C ASP A 105 -12.31 -13.08 41.32
N ASP A 106 -11.45 -14.06 41.00
CA ASP A 106 -10.63 -14.37 39.82
C ASP A 106 -10.17 -15.87 39.89
N GLU A 107 -9.35 -16.29 38.92
CA GLU A 107 -8.39 -17.41 38.95
C GLU A 107 -8.90 -18.82 39.29
N GLY A 108 -9.21 -19.57 38.22
CA GLY A 108 -8.98 -21.01 38.22
C GLY A 108 -7.49 -21.31 37.94
N ASN A 109 -6.90 -22.23 38.71
CA ASN A 109 -5.68 -22.93 38.33
C ASN A 109 -5.93 -24.44 38.35
N ASP A 110 -5.35 -25.14 37.38
CA ASP A 110 -5.63 -26.55 37.08
C ASP A 110 -4.96 -27.52 38.07
N ALA A 111 -5.64 -28.63 38.37
CA ALA A 111 -5.00 -29.87 38.78
C ALA A 111 -5.83 -31.10 38.33
N ASP A 112 -5.20 -31.94 37.50
CA ASP A 112 -5.71 -33.23 37.02
C ASP A 112 -5.86 -34.25 38.18
N GLY A 113 -6.80 -35.20 38.05
CA GLY A 113 -7.23 -36.04 39.17
C GLY A 113 -8.29 -37.10 38.86
N ASN A 114 -8.12 -37.84 37.77
CA ASN A 114 -8.77 -39.13 37.46
C ASN A 114 -9.34 -39.94 38.67
N LEU A 115 -10.62 -40.34 38.64
CA LEU A 115 -11.10 -41.74 38.83
C LEU A 115 -12.64 -41.92 38.85
N LYS A 116 -13.13 -42.74 37.90
CA LYS A 116 -14.20 -43.77 37.96
C LYS A 116 -15.51 -43.62 38.76
N GLU A 117 -16.55 -44.19 38.12
CA GLU A 117 -17.73 -44.87 38.71
C GLU A 117 -18.75 -43.98 39.47
N ASN A 118 -20.07 -44.15 39.38
CA ASN A 118 -20.99 -44.85 38.47
C ASN A 118 -22.42 -44.53 39.00
N VAL A 119 -23.44 -44.81 38.19
CA VAL A 119 -24.90 -44.90 38.52
C VAL A 119 -25.78 -43.67 38.20
N SER A 120 -26.99 -44.03 37.76
CA SER A 120 -28.09 -43.35 37.08
C SER A 120 -28.68 -42.13 37.81
N ASP A 121 -29.40 -41.20 37.15
CA ASP A 121 -30.75 -41.45 36.62
C ASP A 121 -31.14 -40.64 35.37
N GLU A 122 -32.01 -41.25 34.55
CA GLU A 122 -32.64 -40.60 33.39
C GLU A 122 -33.70 -39.58 33.81
N ALA A 123 -33.54 -38.31 33.41
CA ALA A 123 -34.67 -37.41 33.28
C ALA A 123 -34.50 -36.34 32.18
N LYS A 124 -35.27 -36.50 31.10
CA LYS A 124 -35.77 -35.42 30.22
C LYS A 124 -34.72 -34.62 29.43
N LYS A 125 -34.34 -35.24 28.31
CA LYS A 125 -34.01 -34.59 27.02
C LYS A 125 -34.76 -33.26 26.81
N LYS A 126 -34.08 -32.13 27.04
CA LYS A 126 -34.41 -30.83 26.41
C LYS A 126 -33.39 -30.57 25.31
N GLU A 127 -33.79 -30.80 24.07
CA GLU A 127 -32.98 -30.42 22.91
C GLU A 127 -32.74 -28.91 22.93
N LYS A 128 -31.50 -28.49 23.17
CA LYS A 128 -31.07 -27.12 22.85
C LYS A 128 -31.32 -26.94 21.34
N PRO A 129 -32.08 -25.93 20.89
CA PRO A 129 -32.35 -25.75 19.48
C PRO A 129 -31.03 -25.60 18.73
N LYS A 130 -30.81 -26.47 17.74
CA LYS A 130 -29.68 -26.32 16.79
C LYS A 130 -29.79 -24.91 16.23
N LYS A 131 -28.79 -24.05 16.53
CA LYS A 131 -28.61 -22.80 15.78
C LYS A 131 -28.61 -23.18 14.31
N VAL A 132 -29.64 -22.77 13.58
CA VAL A 132 -29.72 -22.95 12.13
C VAL A 132 -28.44 -22.34 11.58
N LYS A 133 -27.56 -23.18 11.01
CA LYS A 133 -26.32 -22.70 10.40
C LYS A 133 -26.77 -21.71 9.32
N LYS A 134 -26.38 -20.44 9.46
CA LYS A 134 -26.64 -19.43 8.43
C LYS A 134 -26.20 -20.02 7.08
N PRO A 135 -26.99 -19.91 6.00
CA PRO A 135 -26.62 -20.45 4.70
C PRO A 135 -25.19 -20.02 4.37
N LYS A 136 -24.33 -20.99 4.08
CA LYS A 136 -22.89 -20.75 3.92
C LYS A 136 -22.62 -20.27 2.48
N VAL A 137 -23.19 -19.11 2.14
CA VAL A 137 -23.16 -18.57 0.78
C VAL A 137 -21.71 -18.38 0.35
N THR A 138 -21.32 -19.08 -0.72
CA THR A 138 -19.97 -18.99 -1.28
C THR A 138 -19.82 -17.71 -2.11
N VAL A 139 -18.58 -17.29 -2.39
CA VAL A 139 -18.32 -16.15 -3.28
C VAL A 139 -18.94 -16.40 -4.67
N ALA A 140 -18.81 -17.61 -5.21
CA ALA A 140 -19.38 -17.99 -6.49
C ALA A 140 -20.92 -17.94 -6.50
N GLU A 141 -21.59 -18.44 -5.46
CA GLU A 141 -23.06 -18.39 -5.33
C GLU A 141 -23.61 -16.96 -5.21
N ALA A 142 -22.86 -16.04 -4.60
CA ALA A 142 -23.23 -14.64 -4.53
C ALA A 142 -22.98 -13.94 -5.88
N ALA A 143 -21.83 -14.20 -6.51
CA ALA A 143 -21.46 -13.63 -7.80
C ALA A 143 -22.41 -14.06 -8.93
N ALA A 144 -22.85 -15.32 -8.96
CA ALA A 144 -23.77 -15.87 -9.95
C ALA A 144 -25.19 -15.26 -9.89
N LYS A 145 -25.53 -14.51 -8.84
CA LYS A 145 -26.81 -13.79 -8.69
C LYS A 145 -26.76 -12.34 -9.18
N ILE A 146 -25.59 -11.86 -9.59
CA ILE A 146 -25.42 -10.50 -10.10
C ILE A 146 -25.87 -10.50 -11.56
N ASP A 147 -26.91 -9.73 -11.86
CA ASP A 147 -27.38 -9.55 -13.22
C ASP A 147 -26.72 -8.33 -13.89
N ALA A 148 -26.41 -8.46 -15.18
CA ALA A 148 -25.72 -7.42 -15.94
C ALA A 148 -26.65 -6.25 -16.32
N ALA A 149 -27.95 -6.50 -16.53
CA ALA A 149 -28.91 -5.46 -16.86
C ALA A 149 -29.32 -4.65 -15.62
N ASP A 150 -29.51 -5.30 -14.47
CA ASP A 150 -29.67 -4.63 -13.17
C ASP A 150 -28.46 -3.75 -12.84
N LEU A 151 -27.23 -4.27 -12.98
CA LEU A 151 -26.02 -3.47 -12.81
C LEU A 151 -26.00 -2.27 -13.78
N ALA A 152 -26.31 -2.46 -15.06
CA ALA A 152 -26.33 -1.38 -16.04
C ALA A 152 -27.36 -0.30 -15.68
N ALA A 153 -28.58 -0.69 -15.28
CA ALA A 153 -29.63 0.23 -14.86
C ALA A 153 -29.25 0.99 -13.57
N PHE A 154 -28.65 0.30 -12.60
CA PHE A 154 -28.11 0.92 -11.39
C PHE A 154 -27.02 1.95 -11.71
N LEU A 155 -26.07 1.61 -12.58
CA LEU A 155 -24.99 2.50 -13.01
C LEU A 155 -25.52 3.73 -13.76
N SER A 156 -26.50 3.57 -14.64
CA SER A 156 -27.18 4.69 -15.31
C SER A 156 -27.85 5.63 -14.31
N ASN A 157 -28.54 5.08 -13.30
CA ASN A 157 -29.15 5.89 -12.24
C ASN A 157 -28.09 6.60 -11.36
N VAL A 158 -26.97 5.93 -11.04
CA VAL A 158 -25.86 6.54 -10.30
C VAL A 158 -25.21 7.70 -11.07
N LEU A 159 -25.06 7.60 -12.39
CA LEU A 159 -24.53 8.68 -13.23
C LEU A 159 -25.41 9.93 -13.17
N VAL A 160 -26.75 9.77 -13.23
CA VAL A 160 -27.73 10.87 -13.15
C VAL A 160 -27.82 11.42 -11.71
N SER A 161 -27.97 10.56 -10.71
CA SER A 161 -28.17 10.94 -9.30
C SER A 161 -26.96 11.64 -8.67
N TYR A 162 -25.75 11.39 -9.21
CA TYR A 162 -24.49 11.93 -8.69
C TYR A 162 -23.66 12.57 -9.81
N GLU A 163 -24.32 13.29 -10.72
CA GLU A 163 -23.65 14.01 -11.82
C GLU A 163 -22.53 14.91 -11.28
N GLY A 164 -21.36 14.89 -11.95
CA GLY A 164 -20.14 15.59 -11.51
C GLY A 164 -19.44 15.01 -10.27
N GLN A 165 -20.05 14.11 -9.51
CA GLN A 165 -19.52 13.60 -8.23
C GLN A 165 -18.92 12.20 -8.35
N GLN A 166 -17.91 12.04 -9.21
CA GLN A 166 -17.34 10.74 -9.59
C GLN A 166 -16.82 9.88 -8.41
N GLU A 167 -16.30 10.51 -7.34
CA GLU A 167 -15.89 9.77 -6.12
C GLU A 167 -17.07 9.08 -5.44
N ILE A 168 -18.23 9.75 -5.37
CA ILE A 168 -19.46 9.17 -4.81
C ILE A 168 -20.02 8.12 -5.76
N GLN A 169 -19.96 8.34 -7.08
CA GLN A 169 -20.33 7.33 -8.07
C GLN A 169 -19.52 6.03 -7.88
N LEU A 170 -18.20 6.12 -7.70
CA LEU A 170 -17.32 4.98 -7.44
C LEU A 170 -17.62 4.30 -6.10
N MET A 171 -17.92 5.06 -5.04
CA MET A 171 -18.39 4.49 -3.78
C MET A 171 -19.74 3.75 -3.93
N ARG A 172 -20.68 4.27 -4.73
CA ARG A 172 -21.96 3.60 -5.02
C ARG A 172 -21.80 2.33 -5.82
N PHE A 173 -20.89 2.33 -6.78
CA PHE A 173 -20.49 1.13 -7.51
C PHE A 173 -19.89 0.06 -6.59
N ALA A 174 -19.03 0.45 -5.65
CA ALA A 174 -18.53 -0.47 -4.61
C ALA A 174 -19.64 -0.94 -3.64
N ASP A 175 -20.59 -0.07 -3.26
CA ASP A 175 -21.74 -0.43 -2.43
C ASP A 175 -22.67 -1.45 -3.10
N TYR A 176 -22.83 -1.41 -4.43
CA TYR A 176 -23.62 -2.40 -5.19
C TYR A 176 -23.06 -3.82 -5.01
N PHE A 177 -21.77 -4.02 -5.30
CA PHE A 177 -21.12 -5.30 -5.03
C PHE A 177 -21.07 -5.62 -3.53
N GLY A 178 -20.93 -4.62 -2.66
CA GLY A 178 -21.00 -4.78 -1.21
C GLY A 178 -22.34 -5.37 -0.74
N ARG A 179 -23.46 -5.00 -1.37
CA ARG A 179 -24.79 -5.58 -1.15
C ARG A 179 -24.88 -7.00 -1.71
N ALA A 180 -24.44 -7.23 -2.95
CA ALA A 180 -24.45 -8.55 -3.58
C ALA A 180 -23.67 -9.60 -2.75
N PHE A 181 -22.51 -9.22 -2.22
CA PHE A 181 -21.64 -10.07 -1.39
C PHE A 181 -21.91 -9.97 0.12
N SER A 182 -22.99 -9.32 0.56
CA SER A 182 -23.32 -9.13 1.99
C SER A 182 -23.59 -10.44 2.75
N ALA A 183 -24.07 -11.47 2.06
CA ALA A 183 -24.31 -12.79 2.64
C ALA A 183 -23.04 -13.66 2.76
N VAL A 184 -21.93 -13.26 2.13
CA VAL A 184 -20.67 -14.02 2.14
C VAL A 184 -19.92 -13.75 3.44
N SER A 185 -19.77 -14.78 4.29
CA SER A 185 -18.99 -14.66 5.52
C SER A 185 -17.49 -14.54 5.24
N ALA A 186 -16.73 -13.89 6.12
CA ALA A 186 -15.27 -13.81 6.03
C ALA A 186 -14.59 -15.20 5.91
N SER A 187 -15.19 -16.25 6.48
CA SER A 187 -14.70 -17.64 6.32
C SER A 187 -14.86 -18.22 4.90
N GLN A 188 -15.58 -17.56 4.00
CA GLN A 188 -15.67 -17.88 2.57
C GLN A 188 -14.76 -17.01 1.69
N PHE A 189 -14.14 -15.99 2.27
CA PHE A 189 -13.09 -15.20 1.63
C PHE A 189 -11.97 -14.87 2.63
N PRO A 190 -11.20 -15.88 3.10
CA PRO A 190 -10.09 -15.68 4.03
C PRO A 190 -8.87 -15.13 3.27
N TRP A 191 -8.97 -13.90 2.78
CA TRP A 191 -8.01 -13.31 1.84
C TRP A 191 -6.57 -13.31 2.38
N LEU A 192 -6.39 -13.10 3.69
CA LEU A 192 -5.08 -13.10 4.35
C LEU A 192 -4.43 -14.50 4.42
N LYS A 193 -5.24 -15.57 4.35
CA LYS A 193 -4.77 -16.95 4.19
C LYS A 193 -4.48 -17.24 2.71
N LEU A 194 -5.38 -16.81 1.83
CA LEU A 194 -5.24 -16.95 0.37
C LEU A 194 -3.94 -16.29 -0.14
N PHE A 195 -3.58 -15.10 0.36
CA PHE A 195 -2.36 -14.38 0.00
C PHE A 195 -1.08 -15.00 0.58
N ARG A 196 -1.18 -15.86 1.59
CA ARG A 196 -0.04 -16.57 2.20
C ARG A 196 0.19 -17.96 1.62
N GLU A 197 -0.87 -18.66 1.21
CA GLU A 197 -0.82 -20.07 0.82
C GLU A 197 -1.02 -20.30 -0.68
N SER A 198 -1.54 -19.32 -1.43
CA SER A 198 -1.77 -19.46 -2.87
C SER A 198 -0.67 -18.79 -3.69
N THR A 199 -0.29 -19.45 -4.78
CA THR A 199 0.54 -18.91 -5.86
C THR A 199 0.07 -17.53 -6.32
N VAL A 200 1.00 -16.65 -6.72
CA VAL A 200 0.68 -15.36 -7.34
C VAL A 200 -0.19 -15.51 -8.60
N GLU A 201 -0.22 -16.68 -9.25
CA GLU A 201 -1.20 -16.99 -10.30
C GLU A 201 -2.66 -16.86 -9.81
N LYS A 202 -3.06 -17.76 -8.91
CA LYS A 202 -4.41 -17.88 -8.33
C LYS A 202 -4.92 -16.61 -7.65
N ILE A 203 -4.08 -15.89 -6.90
CA ILE A 203 -4.52 -14.69 -6.17
C ILE A 203 -4.92 -13.54 -7.09
N ALA A 204 -4.43 -13.54 -8.33
CA ALA A 204 -4.80 -12.53 -9.31
C ALA A 204 -6.22 -12.74 -9.83
N ASP A 205 -6.59 -14.00 -10.08
CA ASP A 205 -7.89 -14.34 -10.65
C ASP A 205 -9.02 -14.22 -9.63
N VAL A 206 -8.73 -14.40 -8.35
CA VAL A 206 -9.72 -14.23 -7.28
C VAL A 206 -9.83 -12.74 -6.87
N PRO A 207 -11.04 -12.16 -6.72
CA PRO A 207 -12.37 -12.74 -6.94
C PRO A 207 -12.96 -12.51 -8.35
N VAL A 208 -12.24 -11.87 -9.28
CA VAL A 208 -12.75 -11.49 -10.62
C VAL A 208 -13.27 -12.71 -11.41
N SER A 209 -12.62 -13.86 -11.27
CA SER A 209 -13.00 -15.15 -11.90
C SER A 209 -14.37 -15.71 -11.46
N TYR A 210 -14.97 -15.20 -10.39
CA TYR A 210 -16.32 -15.60 -9.98
C TYR A 210 -17.43 -14.79 -10.66
N ILE A 211 -17.10 -13.64 -11.27
CA ILE A 211 -18.04 -12.76 -11.95
C ILE A 211 -18.23 -13.21 -13.40
N SER A 212 -19.46 -13.15 -13.90
CA SER A 212 -19.78 -13.44 -15.31
C SER A 212 -19.14 -12.41 -16.25
N GLU A 213 -18.77 -12.83 -17.46
CA GLU A 213 -18.12 -11.95 -18.43
C GLU A 213 -18.97 -10.72 -18.78
N THR A 214 -20.30 -10.85 -18.80
CA THR A 214 -21.24 -9.75 -19.05
C THR A 214 -21.24 -8.70 -17.94
N VAL A 215 -21.24 -9.12 -16.67
CA VAL A 215 -21.15 -8.23 -15.50
C VAL A 215 -19.77 -7.56 -15.45
N TYR A 216 -18.70 -8.32 -15.73
CA TYR A 216 -17.34 -7.80 -15.82
C TYR A 216 -17.22 -6.75 -16.93
N LYS A 217 -17.74 -7.03 -18.13
CA LYS A 217 -17.74 -6.10 -19.27
C LYS A 217 -18.47 -4.81 -18.94
N THR A 218 -19.72 -4.90 -18.46
CA THR A 218 -20.53 -3.73 -18.04
C THR A 218 -19.79 -2.88 -17.00
N SER A 219 -19.15 -3.55 -16.02
CA SER A 219 -18.33 -2.90 -14.99
C SER A 219 -17.14 -2.14 -15.58
N VAL A 220 -16.33 -2.78 -16.43
CA VAL A 220 -15.09 -2.16 -16.96
C VAL A 220 -15.38 -1.11 -18.03
N ASP A 221 -16.45 -1.26 -18.81
CA ASP A 221 -16.91 -0.24 -19.76
C ASP A 221 -17.36 1.02 -19.00
N TRP A 222 -18.08 0.88 -17.88
CA TRP A 222 -18.42 2.02 -17.02
C TRP A 222 -17.19 2.67 -16.38
N ILE A 223 -16.29 1.89 -15.74
CA ILE A 223 -15.02 2.37 -15.17
C ILE A 223 -14.19 3.15 -16.21
N ASN A 224 -14.28 2.80 -17.50
CA ASN A 224 -13.52 3.46 -18.55
C ASN A 224 -13.88 4.95 -18.73
N HIS A 225 -15.07 5.37 -18.29
CA HIS A 225 -15.57 6.75 -18.32
C HIS A 225 -15.18 7.58 -17.08
N CYS A 226 -14.72 6.96 -15.99
CA CYS A 226 -14.25 7.66 -14.80
C CYS A 226 -12.91 8.38 -15.07
N SER A 227 -12.71 9.53 -14.43
CA SER A 227 -11.46 10.29 -14.50
C SER A 227 -10.32 9.60 -13.75
N TYR A 228 -9.08 9.88 -14.14
CA TYR A 228 -7.89 9.35 -13.46
C TYR A 228 -7.82 9.79 -11.99
N ASP A 229 -8.27 11.00 -11.67
CA ASP A 229 -8.22 11.55 -10.32
C ASP A 229 -9.23 10.84 -9.40
N ALA A 230 -10.48 10.68 -9.85
CA ALA A 230 -11.50 9.97 -9.08
C ALA A 230 -11.16 8.48 -8.88
N LEU A 231 -10.60 7.83 -9.91
CA LEU A 231 -10.06 6.47 -9.78
C LEU A 231 -8.85 6.42 -8.83
N GLY A 232 -8.02 7.47 -8.82
CA GLY A 232 -6.89 7.62 -7.90
C GLY A 232 -7.34 7.69 -6.44
N SER A 233 -8.26 8.59 -6.12
CA SER A 233 -8.92 8.68 -4.80
C SER A 233 -9.52 7.33 -4.38
N PHE A 234 -10.22 6.66 -5.30
CA PHE A 234 -10.86 5.37 -5.02
C PHE A 234 -9.86 4.24 -4.75
N VAL A 235 -8.74 4.19 -5.48
CA VAL A 235 -7.67 3.20 -5.25
C VAL A 235 -7.05 3.40 -3.87
N LEU A 236 -6.71 4.65 -3.49
CA LEU A 236 -6.16 4.94 -2.16
C LEU A 236 -7.17 4.59 -1.04
N TRP A 237 -8.45 4.98 -1.20
CA TRP A 237 -9.52 4.64 -0.25
C TRP A 237 -9.69 3.11 -0.07
N SER A 238 -9.63 2.36 -1.18
CA SER A 238 -9.72 0.91 -1.16
C SER A 238 -8.52 0.26 -0.48
N LEU A 239 -7.30 0.75 -0.74
CA LEU A 239 -6.07 0.27 -0.10
C LEU A 239 -6.05 0.58 1.40
N ASP A 240 -6.40 1.80 1.80
CA ASP A 240 -6.51 2.18 3.22
C ASP A 240 -7.54 1.29 3.95
N GLY A 241 -8.66 0.95 3.29
CA GLY A 241 -9.65 -0.01 3.81
C GLY A 241 -9.13 -1.44 3.96
N ILE A 242 -8.37 -1.95 2.98
CA ILE A 242 -7.73 -3.28 3.05
C ILE A 242 -6.65 -3.32 4.15
N LEU A 243 -5.88 -2.24 4.35
CA LEU A 243 -4.85 -2.16 5.39
C LEU A 243 -5.45 -2.00 6.81
N ALA A 244 -6.60 -1.33 6.95
CA ALA A 244 -7.36 -1.32 8.19
C ALA A 244 -7.89 -2.72 8.56
N ASP A 245 -8.32 -3.51 7.56
CA ASP A 245 -8.73 -4.90 7.74
C ASP A 245 -7.53 -5.81 8.08
N LEU A 246 -6.40 -5.63 7.41
CA LEU A 246 -5.14 -6.34 7.67
C LEU A 246 -4.70 -6.19 9.13
N THR A 247 -4.62 -4.95 9.62
CA THR A 247 -4.23 -4.66 11.01
C THR A 247 -5.23 -5.26 12.00
N THR A 248 -6.54 -5.13 11.73
CA THR A 248 -7.59 -5.75 12.56
C THR A 248 -7.44 -7.28 12.64
N GLN A 249 -7.16 -7.95 11.52
CA GLN A 249 -6.95 -9.41 11.49
C GLN A 249 -5.63 -9.84 12.15
N GLN A 250 -4.59 -9.01 12.12
CA GLN A 250 -3.30 -9.29 12.77
C GLN A 250 -3.36 -9.16 14.30
N LEU A 251 -4.00 -8.11 14.83
CA LEU A 251 -4.17 -7.95 16.27
C LEU A 251 -5.13 -8.99 16.89
N GLY A 252 -5.99 -9.61 16.10
CA GLY A 252 -6.98 -10.62 16.53
C GLY A 252 -6.44 -11.92 17.15
N SER A 253 -5.14 -12.03 17.42
CA SER A 253 -4.55 -13.15 18.18
C SER A 253 -4.39 -12.86 19.69
N LYS A 254 -4.61 -11.62 20.15
CA LYS A 254 -4.69 -11.30 21.60
C LYS A 254 -5.47 -10.00 21.83
N VAL A 255 -6.30 -10.00 22.89
CA VAL A 255 -7.08 -8.88 23.47
C VAL A 255 -8.48 -8.63 22.88
N SER A 256 -9.37 -8.23 23.80
CA SER A 256 -10.82 -8.23 23.71
C SER A 256 -11.42 -6.84 23.42
N LYS A 257 -12.74 -6.81 23.29
CA LYS A 257 -13.66 -5.66 23.16
C LYS A 257 -13.15 -4.34 23.79
N LYS A 258 -13.01 -3.29 22.97
CA LYS A 258 -13.42 -1.93 23.37
C LYS A 258 -13.91 -1.14 22.16
N GLY A 259 -14.97 -0.35 22.36
CA GLY A 259 -15.79 0.16 21.26
C GLY A 259 -15.16 1.31 20.47
N GLY A 260 -14.84 1.05 19.20
CA GLY A 260 -14.98 2.00 18.11
C GLY A 260 -16.06 1.47 17.16
N GLN A 261 -16.90 2.35 16.61
CA GLN A 261 -17.89 1.98 15.58
C GLN A 261 -17.16 1.36 14.37
N PRO A 262 -17.37 0.07 14.02
CA PRO A 262 -16.91 -0.45 12.75
C PRO A 262 -17.81 0.16 11.67
N THR A 263 -17.29 1.10 10.89
CA THR A 263 -18.04 1.78 9.84
C THR A 263 -18.37 0.83 8.70
N SER A 264 -19.49 0.10 8.87
CA SER A 264 -20.02 -0.90 7.94
C SER A 264 -19.05 -2.05 7.64
N SER A 265 -19.44 -3.27 7.98
CA SER A 265 -18.83 -4.48 7.42
C SER A 265 -19.17 -4.60 5.93
N LYS A 266 -18.59 -3.73 5.10
CA LYS A 266 -18.58 -3.89 3.65
C LYS A 266 -17.88 -5.20 3.33
N SER A 267 -18.44 -5.99 2.43
CA SER A 267 -17.85 -7.28 2.08
C SER A 267 -16.45 -7.05 1.47
N GLN A 268 -15.40 -7.56 2.11
CA GLN A 268 -14.01 -7.43 1.61
C GLN A 268 -13.89 -7.95 0.17
N VAL A 269 -14.67 -8.99 -0.17
CA VAL A 269 -14.83 -9.52 -1.54
C VAL A 269 -15.12 -8.39 -2.53
N ALA A 270 -16.04 -7.48 -2.21
CA ALA A 270 -16.45 -6.39 -3.08
C ALA A 270 -15.34 -5.34 -3.25
N ILE A 271 -14.60 -5.02 -2.18
CA ILE A 271 -13.47 -4.07 -2.25
C ILE A 271 -12.37 -4.66 -3.15
N PHE A 272 -11.94 -5.89 -2.88
CA PHE A 272 -10.94 -6.57 -3.73
C PHE A 272 -11.41 -6.75 -5.17
N LEU A 273 -12.70 -7.06 -5.40
CA LEU A 273 -13.26 -7.19 -6.74
C LEU A 273 -13.22 -5.87 -7.52
N VAL A 274 -13.81 -4.82 -6.95
CA VAL A 274 -13.94 -3.52 -7.63
C VAL A 274 -12.57 -2.88 -7.83
N LEU A 275 -11.68 -2.98 -6.84
CA LEU A 275 -10.29 -2.54 -6.99
C LEU A 275 -9.57 -3.32 -8.10
N ALA A 276 -9.73 -4.63 -8.20
CA ALA A 276 -9.15 -5.42 -9.29
C ALA A 276 -9.70 -5.02 -10.68
N MET A 277 -11.00 -4.70 -10.79
CA MET A 277 -11.59 -4.20 -12.04
C MET A 277 -11.01 -2.84 -12.44
N VAL A 278 -10.84 -1.92 -11.48
CA VAL A 278 -10.20 -0.61 -11.72
C VAL A 278 -8.75 -0.78 -12.15
N LEU A 279 -7.95 -1.55 -11.41
CA LEU A 279 -6.54 -1.79 -11.70
C LEU A 279 -6.30 -2.45 -13.06
N ARG A 280 -7.16 -3.39 -13.47
CA ARG A 280 -7.10 -4.02 -14.79
C ARG A 280 -7.54 -3.08 -15.93
N ARG A 281 -8.51 -2.19 -15.70
CA ARG A 281 -9.07 -1.32 -16.75
C ARG A 281 -8.27 -0.04 -16.98
N LYS A 282 -7.69 0.53 -15.92
CA LYS A 282 -6.91 1.79 -15.96
C LYS A 282 -5.62 1.67 -15.13
N PRO A 283 -4.69 0.75 -15.48
CA PRO A 283 -3.49 0.49 -14.68
C PRO A 283 -2.59 1.72 -14.51
N ASP A 284 -2.55 2.65 -15.46
CA ASP A 284 -1.82 3.93 -15.33
C ASP A 284 -2.23 4.79 -14.12
N VAL A 285 -3.42 4.58 -13.51
CA VAL A 285 -3.82 5.27 -12.27
C VAL A 285 -2.77 5.04 -11.17
N VAL A 286 -2.24 3.82 -11.07
CA VAL A 286 -1.25 3.46 -10.03
C VAL A 286 0.08 4.18 -10.24
N ILE A 287 0.45 4.50 -11.49
CA ILE A 287 1.66 5.28 -11.79
C ILE A 287 1.55 6.69 -11.19
N ASN A 288 0.39 7.34 -11.33
CA ASN A 288 0.15 8.65 -10.74
C ASN A 288 0.18 8.60 -9.19
N LEU A 289 -0.19 7.46 -8.60
CA LEU A 289 -0.21 7.24 -7.15
C LEU A 289 1.14 6.80 -6.54
N LEU A 290 2.16 6.51 -7.36
CA LEU A 290 3.46 6.02 -6.86
C LEU A 290 4.11 6.90 -5.77
N PRO A 291 4.03 8.25 -5.83
CA PRO A 291 4.53 9.10 -4.75
C PRO A 291 3.81 8.84 -3.42
N SER A 292 2.47 8.73 -3.42
CA SER A 292 1.70 8.40 -2.23
C SER A 292 1.93 6.97 -1.75
N LEU A 293 2.08 6.00 -2.66
CA LEU A 293 2.43 4.61 -2.32
C LEU A 293 3.83 4.48 -1.69
N ARG A 294 4.71 5.48 -1.86
CA ARG A 294 6.01 5.55 -1.18
C ARG A 294 5.92 6.17 0.23
N GLU A 295 4.75 6.62 0.69
CA GLU A 295 4.55 7.02 2.08
C GLU A 295 4.68 5.82 3.04
N ASN A 296 5.16 6.07 4.26
CA ASN A 296 5.34 5.04 5.30
C ASN A 296 4.07 4.21 5.59
N LYS A 297 2.87 4.76 5.33
CA LYS A 297 1.61 4.02 5.53
C LYS A 297 1.46 2.79 4.62
N TYR A 298 2.05 2.79 3.41
CA TYR A 298 2.01 1.65 2.49
C TYR A 298 3.30 0.79 2.50
N GLN A 299 4.38 1.29 3.11
CA GLN A 299 5.61 0.51 3.30
C GLN A 299 5.49 -0.46 4.49
N GLY A 300 6.02 -1.69 4.34
CA GLY A 300 6.05 -2.72 5.38
C GLY A 300 6.18 -4.14 4.80
N GLN A 301 6.73 -5.09 5.57
CA GLN A 301 6.79 -6.50 5.13
C GLN A 301 5.39 -7.13 5.06
N ASP A 302 4.54 -6.76 6.01
CA ASP A 302 3.14 -7.13 6.17
C ASP A 302 2.25 -6.66 5.01
N LYS A 303 2.62 -5.54 4.37
CA LYS A 303 1.86 -4.89 3.29
C LYS A 303 2.29 -5.37 1.91
N LEU A 304 3.51 -5.93 1.79
CA LEU A 304 4.05 -6.43 0.53
C LEU A 304 3.10 -7.39 -0.22
N PRO A 305 2.36 -8.33 0.42
CA PRO A 305 1.36 -9.15 -0.28
C PRO A 305 0.23 -8.35 -0.94
N VAL A 306 -0.23 -7.26 -0.32
CA VAL A 306 -1.28 -6.38 -0.88
C VAL A 306 -0.73 -5.56 -2.05
N ILE A 307 0.48 -5.02 -1.91
CA ILE A 307 1.17 -4.28 -2.98
C ILE A 307 1.50 -5.20 -4.17
N ALA A 308 1.99 -6.41 -3.93
CA ALA A 308 2.26 -7.41 -4.95
C ALA A 308 0.99 -7.81 -5.70
N TRP A 309 -0.12 -8.06 -4.99
CA TRP A 309 -1.42 -8.32 -5.60
C TRP A 309 -1.90 -7.14 -6.47
N MET A 310 -1.77 -5.90 -6.00
CA MET A 310 -2.13 -4.70 -6.76
C MET A 310 -1.34 -4.60 -8.07
N VAL A 311 -0.01 -4.79 -8.03
CA VAL A 311 0.84 -4.79 -9.23
C VAL A 311 0.47 -5.92 -10.19
N VAL A 312 0.07 -7.07 -9.65
CA VAL A 312 -0.40 -8.22 -10.42
C VAL A 312 -1.78 -7.99 -11.08
N GLN A 313 -2.68 -7.22 -10.45
CA GLN A 313 -3.92 -6.78 -11.12
C GLN A 313 -3.61 -5.76 -12.23
N ALA A 314 -2.70 -4.81 -11.99
CA ALA A 314 -2.27 -3.85 -13.01
C ALA A 314 -1.61 -4.55 -14.21
N SER A 315 -0.78 -5.57 -13.97
CA SER A 315 -0.12 -6.34 -15.04
C SER A 315 -1.08 -7.17 -15.90
N ARG A 316 -2.25 -7.55 -15.36
CA ARG A 316 -3.34 -8.17 -16.15
C ARG A 316 -4.05 -7.19 -17.07
N GLY A 317 -3.95 -5.88 -16.82
CA GLY A 317 -4.43 -4.82 -17.73
C GLY A 317 -3.37 -4.39 -18.75
N ASP A 318 -2.13 -4.16 -18.28
CA ASP A 318 -1.00 -3.71 -19.09
C ASP A 318 0.31 -4.27 -18.49
N LEU A 319 0.98 -5.17 -19.22
CA LEU A 319 2.23 -5.80 -18.78
C LEU A 319 3.36 -4.78 -18.56
N ALA A 320 3.41 -3.70 -19.35
CA ALA A 320 4.43 -2.67 -19.22
C ALA A 320 4.21 -1.86 -17.95
N VAL A 321 2.95 -1.51 -17.62
CA VAL A 321 2.64 -0.89 -16.32
C VAL A 321 2.97 -1.84 -15.17
N GLY A 322 2.62 -3.12 -15.29
CA GLY A 322 3.00 -4.15 -14.31
C GLY A 322 4.49 -4.19 -14.02
N LEU A 323 5.33 -4.25 -15.07
CA LEU A 323 6.79 -4.26 -14.92
C LEU A 323 7.33 -2.94 -14.37
N TYR A 324 6.80 -1.80 -14.82
CA TYR A 324 7.18 -0.49 -14.31
C TYR A 324 6.94 -0.38 -12.80
N LEU A 325 5.74 -0.76 -12.33
CA LEU A 325 5.40 -0.77 -10.90
C LEU A 325 6.29 -1.73 -10.10
N TRP A 326 6.56 -2.91 -10.64
CA TRP A 326 7.50 -3.85 -10.03
C TRP A 326 8.90 -3.24 -9.89
N ALA A 327 9.46 -2.67 -10.96
CA ALA A 327 10.82 -2.12 -10.98
C ALA A 327 10.99 -0.83 -10.15
N HIS A 328 9.95 -0.01 -10.02
CA HIS A 328 10.00 1.30 -9.34
C HIS A 328 9.48 1.30 -7.91
N HIS A 329 8.75 0.26 -7.49
CA HIS A 329 8.16 0.18 -6.15
C HIS A 329 8.48 -1.12 -5.43
N ILE A 330 8.36 -2.29 -6.07
CA ILE A 330 8.58 -3.59 -5.40
C ILE A 330 10.07 -3.97 -5.34
N LEU A 331 10.79 -3.94 -6.45
CA LEU A 331 12.21 -4.31 -6.51
C LEU A 331 13.09 -3.49 -5.54
N PRO A 332 12.92 -2.16 -5.38
CA PRO A 332 13.67 -1.38 -4.40
C PRO A 332 13.44 -1.82 -2.94
N MET A 333 12.31 -2.46 -2.61
CA MET A 333 12.04 -3.00 -1.27
C MET A 333 12.98 -4.16 -0.90
N LEU A 334 13.67 -4.78 -1.87
CA LEU A 334 14.73 -5.75 -1.59
C LEU A 334 16.05 -5.11 -1.12
N ARG A 335 16.18 -3.78 -1.10
CA ARG A 335 17.34 -3.10 -0.51
C ARG A 335 17.22 -3.10 1.03
N GLY A 336 18.15 -3.75 1.71
CA GLY A 336 18.23 -3.79 3.18
C GLY A 336 17.45 -4.94 3.84
N LYS A 337 16.91 -4.71 5.05
CA LYS A 337 16.33 -5.75 5.95
C LYS A 337 15.17 -6.58 5.37
N LEU A 338 14.52 -6.10 4.31
CA LEU A 338 13.44 -6.82 3.63
C LEU A 338 13.99 -7.73 2.51
N GLY A 339 15.14 -7.42 1.94
CA GLY A 339 15.87 -8.28 1.01
C GLY A 339 16.47 -9.56 1.61
N SER A 340 16.58 -9.64 2.94
CA SER A 340 17.00 -10.85 3.66
C SER A 340 15.83 -11.78 4.04
N ASN A 341 14.57 -11.35 3.89
CA ASN A 341 13.41 -12.21 4.13
C ASN A 341 13.15 -13.11 2.89
N PRO A 342 13.26 -14.45 3.00
CA PRO A 342 13.09 -15.36 1.86
C PRO A 342 11.69 -15.30 1.23
N GLN A 343 10.63 -15.15 2.04
CA GLN A 343 9.25 -15.05 1.55
C GLN A 343 9.04 -13.76 0.75
N SER A 344 9.69 -12.67 1.16
CA SER A 344 9.62 -11.41 0.46
C SER A 344 10.36 -11.48 -0.88
N ARG A 345 11.59 -12.01 -0.92
CA ARG A 345 12.31 -12.26 -2.18
C ARG A 345 11.50 -13.15 -3.14
N ASP A 346 10.94 -14.24 -2.63
CA ASP A 346 10.12 -15.18 -3.41
C ASP A 346 8.88 -14.50 -4.00
N LEU A 347 8.15 -13.70 -3.22
CA LEU A 347 7.00 -12.94 -3.70
C LEU A 347 7.40 -11.90 -4.77
N VAL A 348 8.53 -11.19 -4.60
CA VAL A 348 9.04 -10.26 -5.62
C VAL A 348 9.37 -10.99 -6.92
N LEU A 349 9.96 -12.19 -6.86
CA LEU A 349 10.23 -13.04 -8.03
C LEU A 349 8.95 -13.52 -8.70
N GLN A 350 8.01 -14.11 -7.95
CA GLN A 350 6.74 -14.63 -8.47
C GLN A 350 5.94 -13.57 -9.26
N VAL A 351 6.00 -12.28 -8.85
CA VAL A 351 5.34 -11.18 -9.57
C VAL A 351 5.96 -10.97 -10.97
N VAL A 352 7.30 -10.92 -11.07
CA VAL A 352 7.97 -10.63 -12.36
C VAL A 352 8.03 -11.86 -13.26
N GLU A 353 8.26 -13.05 -12.72
CA GLU A 353 8.21 -14.32 -13.47
C GLU A 353 6.86 -14.48 -14.17
N ARG A 354 5.76 -14.18 -13.48
CA ARG A 354 4.41 -14.14 -14.06
C ARG A 354 4.27 -13.13 -15.19
N ILE A 355 4.83 -11.92 -15.03
CA ILE A 355 4.79 -10.87 -16.08
C ILE A 355 5.54 -11.34 -17.32
N LEU A 356 6.71 -11.96 -17.14
CA LEU A 356 7.55 -12.48 -18.23
C LEU A 356 6.99 -13.76 -18.87
N SER A 357 6.24 -14.56 -18.12
CA SER A 357 5.56 -15.77 -18.61
C SER A 357 4.28 -15.47 -19.41
N ALA A 358 3.83 -14.22 -19.46
CA ALA A 358 2.63 -13.86 -20.21
C ALA A 358 2.85 -14.02 -21.74
N PRO A 359 1.82 -14.41 -22.52
CA PRO A 359 1.96 -14.57 -23.96
C PRO A 359 2.47 -13.30 -24.63
N LYS A 360 3.55 -13.42 -25.42
CA LYS A 360 4.24 -12.30 -26.10
C LYS A 360 4.85 -11.23 -25.18
N ALA A 361 5.05 -11.51 -23.88
CA ALA A 361 5.57 -10.56 -22.91
C ALA A 361 6.86 -9.87 -23.36
N HIS A 362 7.86 -10.64 -23.83
CA HIS A 362 9.14 -10.11 -24.34
C HIS A 362 8.94 -8.96 -25.35
N GLY A 363 8.25 -9.23 -26.46
CA GLY A 363 8.00 -8.24 -27.50
C GLY A 363 7.14 -7.06 -27.02
N ILE A 364 6.20 -7.27 -26.10
CA ILE A 364 5.39 -6.17 -25.53
C ILE A 364 6.28 -5.26 -24.67
N LEU A 365 7.11 -5.83 -23.81
CA LEU A 365 7.93 -5.11 -22.84
C LEU A 365 9.11 -4.38 -23.50
N VAL A 366 9.78 -5.01 -24.47
CA VAL A 366 10.90 -4.39 -25.22
C VAL A 366 10.40 -3.23 -26.08
N ASN A 367 9.27 -3.39 -26.80
CA ASN A 367 8.68 -2.29 -27.57
C ASN A 367 8.11 -1.17 -26.67
N SER A 368 7.72 -1.49 -25.44
CA SER A 368 7.20 -0.52 -24.45
C SER A 368 8.26 -0.02 -23.46
N ALA A 369 9.56 -0.33 -23.69
CA ALA A 369 10.65 -0.07 -22.75
C ALA A 369 10.77 1.39 -22.31
N VAL A 370 10.31 2.32 -23.15
CA VAL A 370 10.11 3.74 -22.81
C VAL A 370 8.62 4.09 -22.97
N ARG A 371 7.93 4.39 -21.88
CA ARG A 371 6.51 4.80 -21.82
C ARG A 371 6.41 6.24 -21.34
N LYS A 372 5.76 7.12 -22.11
CA LYS A 372 5.53 8.54 -21.74
C LYS A 372 6.81 9.33 -21.35
N GLY A 373 7.98 8.91 -21.86
CA GLY A 373 9.29 9.49 -21.56
C GLY A 373 10.06 8.82 -20.41
N GLU A 374 9.41 7.97 -19.62
CA GLU A 374 10.05 7.18 -18.56
C GLU A 374 10.36 5.76 -19.01
N ARG A 375 11.35 5.11 -18.38
CA ARG A 375 11.71 3.71 -18.68
C ARG A 375 10.94 2.74 -17.80
N LEU A 376 10.64 1.54 -18.31
CA LEU A 376 10.05 0.47 -17.48
C LEU A 376 10.99 0.01 -16.37
N ILE A 377 12.29 -0.04 -16.66
CA ILE A 377 13.36 -0.31 -15.70
C ILE A 377 14.30 0.90 -15.74
N SER A 378 14.30 1.69 -14.65
CA SER A 378 15.22 2.82 -14.50
C SER A 378 16.67 2.34 -14.31
N PRO A 379 17.69 3.20 -14.52
CA PRO A 379 19.06 2.86 -14.17
C PRO A 379 19.23 2.42 -12.71
N ALA A 380 18.52 3.03 -11.75
CA ALA A 380 18.54 2.60 -10.34
C ALA A 380 17.84 1.24 -10.10
N SER A 381 16.85 0.90 -10.93
CA SER A 381 16.22 -0.43 -10.93
C SER A 381 17.18 -1.48 -11.52
N LEU A 382 17.91 -1.15 -12.60
CA LEU A 382 18.96 -1.99 -13.19
C LEU A 382 20.14 -2.21 -12.24
N ASP A 383 20.60 -1.16 -11.55
CA ASP A 383 21.54 -1.22 -10.43
C ASP A 383 21.06 -2.22 -9.36
N THR A 384 19.80 -2.11 -8.91
CA THR A 384 19.25 -3.09 -7.96
C THR A 384 19.26 -4.51 -8.53
N LEU A 385 18.88 -4.66 -9.80
CA LEU A 385 18.77 -5.95 -10.48
C LEU A 385 20.14 -6.65 -10.60
N LEU A 386 21.19 -5.92 -10.95
CA LEU A 386 22.57 -6.41 -10.99
C LEU A 386 22.98 -7.03 -9.65
N HIS A 387 22.87 -6.29 -8.55
CA HIS A 387 23.32 -6.75 -7.22
C HIS A 387 22.46 -7.89 -6.62
N VAL A 388 21.19 -8.05 -7.02
CA VAL A 388 20.38 -9.23 -6.61
C VAL A 388 20.61 -10.47 -7.48
N THR A 389 21.12 -10.29 -8.71
CA THR A 389 21.43 -11.36 -9.66
C THR A 389 22.86 -11.89 -9.47
N PHE A 390 23.83 -11.00 -9.27
CA PHE A 390 25.25 -11.34 -9.10
C PHE A 390 25.78 -10.92 -7.71
N PRO A 391 25.21 -11.44 -6.61
CA PRO A 391 25.76 -11.17 -5.28
C PRO A 391 27.08 -11.92 -5.07
N ALA A 392 27.87 -11.50 -4.08
CA ALA A 392 29.06 -12.25 -3.67
C ALA A 392 28.71 -13.73 -3.37
N SER A 393 29.65 -14.64 -3.65
CA SER A 393 29.43 -16.11 -3.56
C SER A 393 28.81 -16.56 -2.22
N SER A 394 29.24 -15.96 -1.10
CA SER A 394 28.72 -16.23 0.25
C SER A 394 27.28 -15.78 0.50
N ALA A 395 26.73 -14.92 -0.35
CA ALA A 395 25.36 -14.38 -0.29
C ALA A 395 24.44 -14.96 -1.37
N ARG A 396 24.92 -15.89 -2.22
CA ARG A 396 24.11 -16.61 -3.20
C ARG A 396 23.09 -17.52 -2.47
N VAL A 397 21.85 -17.51 -2.95
CA VAL A 397 20.72 -18.29 -2.40
C VAL A 397 19.90 -18.89 -3.54
N LYS A 398 18.97 -19.81 -3.27
CA LYS A 398 18.07 -20.38 -4.31
C LYS A 398 17.27 -19.33 -5.11
N ALA A 399 17.06 -18.14 -4.54
CA ALA A 399 16.43 -17.02 -5.24
C ALA A 399 17.35 -16.38 -6.29
N THR A 400 18.68 -16.51 -6.17
CA THR A 400 19.68 -15.98 -7.11
C THR A 400 19.55 -16.64 -8.47
N GLU A 401 19.47 -17.98 -8.53
CA GLU A 401 19.26 -18.75 -9.78
C GLU A 401 18.00 -18.30 -10.54
N ARG A 402 16.95 -17.94 -9.80
CA ARG A 402 15.70 -17.40 -10.39
C ARG A 402 15.89 -15.99 -10.94
N PHE A 403 16.62 -15.11 -10.23
CA PHE A 403 17.01 -13.81 -10.76
C PHE A 403 17.86 -13.96 -12.04
N GLU A 404 18.84 -14.86 -12.05
CA GLU A 404 19.68 -15.17 -13.23
C GLU A 404 18.84 -15.63 -14.43
N SER A 405 17.80 -16.45 -14.21
CA SER A 405 16.92 -16.91 -15.29
C SER A 405 16.09 -15.80 -15.95
N ILE A 406 15.66 -14.79 -15.20
CA ILE A 406 14.85 -13.67 -15.72
C ILE A 406 15.71 -12.48 -16.14
N TYR A 407 16.96 -12.41 -15.67
CA TYR A 407 17.86 -11.29 -15.85
C TYR A 407 18.09 -10.88 -17.32
N PRO A 408 18.36 -11.79 -18.28
CA PRO A 408 18.62 -11.41 -19.67
C PRO A 408 17.48 -10.58 -20.29
N THR A 409 16.23 -11.01 -20.08
CA THR A 409 15.03 -10.30 -20.57
C THR A 409 14.86 -8.95 -19.90
N LEU A 410 15.11 -8.86 -18.59
CA LEU A 410 15.02 -7.60 -17.84
C LEU A 410 16.14 -6.62 -18.23
N LYS A 411 17.37 -7.12 -18.47
CA LYS A 411 18.48 -6.34 -19.04
C LYS A 411 18.10 -5.78 -20.40
N GLU A 412 17.58 -6.62 -21.30
CA GLU A 412 17.16 -6.17 -22.64
C GLU A 412 16.11 -5.05 -22.55
N VAL A 413 15.08 -5.18 -21.71
CA VAL A 413 14.07 -4.14 -21.49
C VAL A 413 14.66 -2.87 -20.87
N ALA A 414 15.64 -2.97 -19.97
CA ALA A 414 16.30 -1.81 -19.37
C ALA A 414 17.14 -1.01 -20.40
N LEU A 415 17.83 -1.73 -21.30
CA LEU A 415 18.72 -1.16 -22.33
C LEU A 415 17.97 -0.73 -23.60
N ALA A 416 16.79 -1.30 -23.88
CA ALA A 416 15.99 -1.00 -25.07
C ALA A 416 15.56 0.47 -25.21
N GLY A 417 15.25 0.89 -26.43
CA GLY A 417 14.81 2.25 -26.77
C GLY A 417 15.42 2.75 -28.09
N ALA A 418 15.00 3.93 -28.54
CA ALA A 418 15.44 4.48 -29.83
C ALA A 418 16.95 4.82 -29.83
N PRO A 419 17.77 4.15 -30.68
CA PRO A 419 19.22 4.41 -30.77
C PRO A 419 19.53 5.85 -31.16
N GLY A 420 20.64 6.40 -30.67
CA GLY A 420 21.11 7.75 -30.97
C GLY A 420 20.25 8.91 -30.42
N SER A 421 19.07 8.64 -29.86
CA SER A 421 18.19 9.66 -29.27
C SER A 421 18.83 10.36 -28.07
N LYS A 422 18.43 11.63 -27.81
CA LYS A 422 18.95 12.40 -26.66
C LYS A 422 18.73 11.67 -25.33
N ALA A 423 17.55 11.06 -25.15
CA ALA A 423 17.21 10.27 -23.97
C ALA A 423 18.08 9.00 -23.85
N MET A 424 18.39 8.32 -24.95
CA MET A 424 19.31 7.17 -24.92
C MET A 424 20.72 7.60 -24.50
N LYS A 425 21.24 8.70 -25.06
CA LYS A 425 22.58 9.24 -24.72
C LYS A 425 22.73 9.61 -23.23
N GLN A 426 21.70 10.22 -22.66
CA GLN A 426 21.67 10.57 -21.23
C GLN A 426 21.61 9.31 -20.35
N VAL A 427 20.78 8.33 -20.73
CA VAL A 427 20.65 7.09 -19.95
C VAL A 427 21.89 6.22 -20.05
N SER A 428 22.56 6.13 -21.22
CA SER A 428 23.81 5.38 -21.33
C SER A 428 24.91 5.97 -20.44
N GLN A 429 24.98 7.29 -20.25
CA GLN A 429 25.89 7.92 -19.28
C GLN A 429 25.54 7.54 -17.83
N GLN A 430 24.26 7.52 -17.45
CA GLN A 430 23.83 7.09 -16.11
C GLN A 430 24.12 5.60 -15.86
N ILE A 431 23.86 4.75 -16.84
CA ILE A 431 24.15 3.31 -16.77
C ILE A 431 25.67 3.05 -16.76
N GLN A 432 26.46 3.83 -17.51
CA GLN A 432 27.92 3.74 -17.48
C GLN A 432 28.48 4.00 -16.08
N ALA A 433 27.98 5.01 -15.36
CA ALA A 433 28.42 5.30 -13.99
C ALA A 433 28.09 4.16 -13.02
N ILE A 434 26.93 3.52 -13.17
CA ILE A 434 26.54 2.32 -12.41
C ILE A 434 27.47 1.15 -12.75
N ALA A 435 27.72 0.91 -14.04
CA ALA A 435 28.57 -0.19 -14.51
C ALA A 435 30.02 -0.06 -14.01
N VAL A 436 30.62 1.15 -14.05
CA VAL A 436 31.95 1.39 -13.47
C VAL A 436 31.94 1.08 -11.98
N LYS A 437 30.98 1.62 -11.22
CA LYS A 437 30.86 1.36 -9.78
C LYS A 437 30.74 -0.14 -9.47
N SER A 438 29.86 -0.87 -10.17
CA SER A 438 29.65 -2.30 -9.92
C SER A 438 30.87 -3.16 -10.29
N ALA A 439 31.67 -2.75 -11.28
CA ALA A 439 32.92 -3.43 -11.62
C ALA A 439 34.00 -3.26 -10.54
N GLU A 440 33.96 -2.16 -9.78
CA GLU A 440 34.90 -1.87 -8.68
C GLU A 440 34.56 -2.62 -7.38
N GLU A 441 33.39 -3.27 -7.25
CA GLU A 441 32.97 -3.95 -6.00
C GLU A 441 33.70 -5.29 -5.73
N GLY A 442 34.61 -5.72 -6.60
CA GLY A 442 35.46 -6.89 -6.38
C GLY A 442 34.76 -8.26 -6.48
N ILE A 443 33.52 -8.29 -6.97
CA ILE A 443 32.75 -9.52 -7.22
C ILE A 443 32.93 -9.92 -8.69
N PRO A 444 33.57 -11.05 -9.03
CA PRO A 444 33.93 -11.38 -10.42
C PRO A 444 32.73 -11.46 -11.38
N GLU A 445 31.67 -12.17 -11.01
CA GLU A 445 30.45 -12.35 -11.81
C GLU A 445 29.75 -11.01 -12.09
N LEU A 446 29.68 -10.13 -11.09
CA LEU A 446 29.12 -8.79 -11.21
C LEU A 446 29.98 -7.90 -12.09
N ALA A 447 31.31 -7.98 -11.96
CA ALA A 447 32.25 -7.18 -12.73
C ALA A 447 32.24 -7.57 -14.22
N GLU A 448 32.14 -8.86 -14.56
CA GLU A 448 32.02 -9.32 -15.94
C GLU A 448 30.76 -8.77 -16.62
N GLU A 449 29.59 -8.90 -15.98
CA GLU A 449 28.34 -8.35 -16.52
C GLU A 449 28.35 -6.81 -16.56
N ALA A 450 28.92 -6.16 -15.54
CA ALA A 450 29.07 -4.71 -15.53
C ALA A 450 29.98 -4.21 -16.67
N ILE A 451 31.08 -4.92 -16.98
CA ILE A 451 31.92 -4.63 -18.15
C ILE A 451 31.14 -4.83 -19.46
N SER A 452 30.30 -5.87 -19.57
CA SER A 452 29.43 -6.07 -20.73
C SER A 452 28.46 -4.88 -20.94
N ILE A 453 27.85 -4.38 -19.86
CA ILE A 453 26.98 -3.19 -19.91
C ILE A 453 27.78 -1.92 -20.23
N PHE A 454 28.98 -1.78 -19.68
CA PHE A 454 29.86 -0.65 -19.96
C PHE A 454 30.23 -0.58 -21.46
N VAL A 455 30.61 -1.71 -22.06
CA VAL A 455 30.87 -1.81 -23.51
C VAL A 455 29.63 -1.44 -24.31
N TRP A 456 28.43 -1.90 -23.91
CA TRP A 456 27.19 -1.46 -24.54
C TRP A 456 27.01 0.07 -24.47
N CYS A 457 27.27 0.73 -23.34
CA CYS A 457 27.16 2.19 -23.21
C CYS A 457 28.07 2.95 -24.20
N LEU A 458 29.29 2.44 -24.46
CA LEU A 458 30.19 3.02 -25.47
C LEU A 458 29.58 3.01 -26.88
N THR A 459 28.80 1.98 -27.24
CA THR A 459 28.12 1.90 -28.54
C THR A 459 26.97 2.90 -28.68
N GLN A 460 26.35 3.31 -27.57
CA GLN A 460 25.17 4.17 -27.58
C GLN A 460 25.48 5.67 -27.54
N ASN A 461 26.62 6.06 -26.95
CA ASN A 461 27.00 7.46 -26.83
C ASN A 461 28.52 7.68 -26.93
N PRO A 462 29.01 8.41 -27.95
CA PRO A 462 30.42 8.81 -28.07
C PRO A 462 30.96 9.59 -26.85
N ASP A 463 30.11 10.26 -26.09
CA ASP A 463 30.54 10.98 -24.88
C ASP A 463 30.94 10.00 -23.76
N CYS A 464 30.38 8.79 -23.73
CA CYS A 464 30.82 7.72 -22.82
C CYS A 464 32.27 7.29 -23.10
N TYR A 465 32.68 7.32 -24.38
CA TYR A 465 34.07 7.09 -24.79
C TYR A 465 34.99 8.25 -24.35
N ARG A 466 34.54 9.51 -24.48
CA ARG A 466 35.29 10.68 -23.98
C ARG A 466 35.50 10.62 -22.47
N GLN A 467 34.46 10.28 -21.71
CA GLN A 467 34.52 10.12 -20.25
C GLN A 467 35.49 9.00 -19.86
N TRP A 468 35.41 7.84 -20.51
CA TRP A 468 36.35 6.73 -20.30
C TRP A 468 37.80 7.14 -20.53
N VAL A 469 38.08 7.78 -21.68
CA VAL A 469 39.42 8.27 -22.02
C VAL A 469 39.91 9.24 -20.95
N SER A 470 39.13 10.27 -20.60
CA SER A 470 39.52 11.22 -19.55
C SER A 470 39.82 10.57 -18.20
N CYS A 471 39.00 9.60 -17.75
CA CYS A 471 39.27 8.84 -16.52
C CYS A 471 40.54 7.99 -16.63
N SER A 472 40.75 7.29 -17.75
CA SER A 472 41.94 6.45 -17.97
C SER A 472 43.22 7.27 -17.97
N TRP A 473 43.23 8.45 -18.62
CA TRP A 473 44.35 9.40 -18.52
C TRP A 473 44.56 9.89 -17.08
N TYR A 474 43.49 10.17 -16.32
CA TYR A 474 43.60 10.62 -14.93
C TYR A 474 44.23 9.56 -14.02
N PHE A 475 43.81 8.30 -14.14
CA PHE A 475 44.40 7.18 -13.39
C PHE A 475 45.85 6.91 -13.79
N ALA A 476 46.17 6.92 -15.09
CA ALA A 476 47.54 6.77 -15.56
C ALA A 476 48.44 7.90 -15.04
N PHE A 477 47.96 9.14 -15.06
CA PHE A 477 48.69 10.30 -14.53
C PHE A 477 48.91 10.20 -13.02
N HIS A 478 47.91 9.75 -12.26
CA HIS A 478 48.05 9.55 -10.80
C HIS A 478 49.01 8.41 -10.43
N GLN A 479 49.09 7.34 -11.24
CA GLN A 479 50.10 6.29 -11.04
C GLN A 479 51.51 6.79 -11.38
N VAL A 480 51.67 7.65 -12.39
CA VAL A 480 52.97 8.22 -12.78
C VAL A 480 53.46 9.30 -11.79
N VAL A 481 52.56 10.00 -11.09
CA VAL A 481 52.92 11.02 -10.08
C VAL A 481 53.24 10.41 -8.70
N HIS A 482 53.01 9.11 -8.51
CA HIS A 482 53.38 8.37 -7.29
C HIS A 482 54.60 7.43 -7.46
N LEU A 483 55.32 7.55 -8.59
CA LEU A 483 56.61 6.91 -8.88
C LEU A 483 57.73 7.97 -8.95
#